data_AF-A0A0Q9ALK6-F1
#
_entry.id   AF-A0A0Q9ALK6-F1
#
_cell.length_a   1.000
_cell.length_b   1.000
_cell.length_c   1.000
_cell.angle_alpha   90.00
_cell.angle_beta   90.00
_cell.angle_gamma   90.00
#
_symmetry.space_group_name_H-M   'P 1'
#
loop_
_entity.id
_entity.type
_entity.pdbx_description
1 polymer ?
#
loop_
_entity_poly.entity_id
_entity_poly.type
_entity_poly.pdbx_seq_one_letter_code
_entity_poly.pdbx_strand_id
1 'polypeptide(L)'
;MLDDSLLDTPDALTEADRRALLRGAAEAGARVRTAVRHAAEAGVNDLAPDGRPRAILIAGPGAAAVCVADLLGTLAGAACPVIRLAPTGVAPAAGALRWELPGWAGSVDLLLIATPDGSEPGLSLLVEQAYRRGCTVAAVAPAHSPLSEAAVAAHSLFVPLATAPYEQDEQPPVAASAPGVLWALLTPLLALLDRIALISAPPEELDKVADRLDQVAERCGPAVATYSNPAKTLAAELADTLPVIWTEGTSAGPAGRRFAAALAELAGRPALVAELPEALAEHNALLAGPLAASADPDDFFRDRVEEPPALHARVVLLRDRPIGGLTAAPSARELALSHDTPISELEPEEGGELVTLAELIATTDFAAVYLALASGA
;
A
#
# COMPACT_ATOMS: atom_id res chain seq x y z
N MET A 1 7.39 -6.33 -23.71
CA MET A 1 8.14 -5.16 -24.18
C MET A 1 7.30 -3.96 -23.87
N LEU A 2 7.84 -3.01 -23.11
CA LEU A 2 7.12 -1.80 -22.70
C LEU A 2 7.05 -0.81 -23.86
N ASP A 3 5.93 -0.10 -23.99
CA ASP A 3 5.78 1.00 -24.96
C ASP A 3 6.14 2.33 -24.29
N ASP A 4 7.42 2.72 -24.34
CA ASP A 4 7.91 3.98 -23.75
C ASP A 4 7.20 5.20 -24.34
N SER A 5 6.78 5.13 -25.61
CA SER A 5 6.09 6.23 -26.28
C SER A 5 4.70 6.52 -25.68
N LEU A 6 4.10 5.52 -25.03
CA LEU A 6 2.85 5.67 -24.30
C LEU A 6 3.02 6.60 -23.10
N LEU A 7 4.16 6.51 -22.38
CA LEU A 7 4.40 7.33 -21.18
C LEU A 7 4.45 8.83 -21.49
N ASP A 8 4.84 9.20 -22.72
CA ASP A 8 4.88 10.59 -23.19
C ASP A 8 3.58 11.05 -23.87
N THR A 9 2.56 10.20 -23.96
CA THR A 9 1.29 10.50 -24.63
C THR A 9 0.12 10.45 -23.63
N PRO A 10 -0.24 11.58 -22.97
CA PRO A 10 -1.25 11.61 -21.90
C PRO A 10 -2.64 11.09 -22.32
N ASP A 11 -3.06 11.38 -23.55
CA ASP A 11 -4.35 10.93 -24.09
C ASP A 11 -4.37 9.40 -24.25
N ALA A 12 -3.26 8.82 -24.69
CA ALA A 12 -3.13 7.37 -24.86
C ALA A 12 -3.07 6.64 -23.49
N LEU A 13 -2.43 7.24 -22.47
CA LEU A 13 -2.49 6.75 -21.10
C LEU A 13 -3.93 6.74 -20.56
N THR A 14 -4.68 7.79 -20.84
CA THR A 14 -6.07 7.90 -20.39
C THR A 14 -6.97 6.87 -21.09
N GLU A 15 -6.74 6.60 -22.37
CA GLU A 15 -7.45 5.55 -23.11
C GLU A 15 -7.09 4.14 -22.63
N ALA A 16 -5.81 3.91 -22.27
CA ALA A 16 -5.34 2.65 -21.72
C ALA A 16 -5.89 2.37 -20.30
N ASP A 17 -6.13 3.42 -19.51
CA ASP A 17 -6.58 3.32 -18.12
C ASP A 17 -8.08 2.98 -17.97
N ARG A 18 -8.47 1.81 -18.46
CA ARG A 18 -9.86 1.31 -18.39
C ARG A 18 -10.36 1.07 -16.97
N ARG A 19 -9.45 0.86 -16.02
CA ARG A 19 -9.75 0.62 -14.60
C ARG A 19 -9.69 1.89 -13.75
N ALA A 20 -9.42 3.05 -14.36
CA ALA A 20 -9.28 4.34 -13.70
C ALA A 20 -8.25 4.35 -12.55
N LEU A 21 -7.15 3.62 -12.70
CA LEU A 21 -6.09 3.46 -11.70
C LEU A 21 -5.32 4.76 -11.48
N LEU A 22 -5.02 5.53 -12.54
CA LEU A 22 -4.32 6.82 -12.42
C LEU A 22 -5.19 7.83 -11.66
N ARG A 23 -6.49 7.84 -11.97
CA ARG A 23 -7.46 8.66 -11.25
C ARG A 23 -7.56 8.22 -9.79
N GLY A 24 -7.70 6.92 -9.54
CA GLY A 24 -7.76 6.38 -8.19
C GLY A 24 -6.52 6.68 -7.35
N ALA A 25 -5.33 6.73 -7.96
CA ALA A 25 -4.10 7.19 -7.31
C ALA A 25 -4.12 8.71 -7.04
N ALA A 26 -4.57 9.51 -8.01
CA ALA A 26 -4.66 10.96 -7.87
C ALA A 26 -5.69 11.43 -6.83
N GLU A 27 -6.76 10.67 -6.62
CA GLU A 27 -7.82 10.98 -5.65
C GLU A 27 -7.47 10.60 -4.20
N ALA A 28 -6.26 10.10 -3.93
CA ALA A 28 -5.84 9.66 -2.61
C ALA A 28 -6.01 10.75 -1.54
N GLY A 29 -5.58 11.99 -1.80
CA GLY A 29 -5.73 13.10 -0.85
C GLY A 29 -7.19 13.47 -0.59
N ALA A 30 -8.05 13.45 -1.62
CA ALA A 30 -9.49 13.64 -1.46
C ALA A 30 -10.13 12.53 -0.61
N ARG A 31 -9.73 11.28 -0.81
CA ARG A 31 -10.20 10.13 -0.03
C ARG A 31 -9.78 10.21 1.42
N VAL A 32 -8.57 10.68 1.74
CA VAL A 32 -8.13 10.93 3.12
C VAL A 32 -9.07 11.92 3.80
N ARG A 33 -9.33 13.08 3.18
CA ARG A 33 -10.22 14.11 3.77
C ARG A 33 -11.65 13.61 3.96
N THR A 34 -12.20 12.90 2.97
CA THR A 34 -13.52 12.26 3.10
C THR A 34 -13.54 11.21 4.21
N ALA A 35 -12.49 10.41 4.34
CA ALA A 35 -12.38 9.38 5.37
C ALA A 35 -12.27 9.97 6.78
N VAL A 36 -11.51 11.07 6.96
CA VAL A 36 -11.46 11.82 8.22
C VAL A 36 -12.86 12.32 8.61
N ARG A 37 -13.60 12.90 7.64
CA ARG A 37 -14.97 13.33 7.86
C ARG A 37 -15.89 12.17 8.25
N HIS A 38 -15.84 11.06 7.52
CA HIS A 38 -16.65 9.87 7.85
C HIS A 38 -16.32 9.30 9.23
N ALA A 39 -15.04 9.29 9.62
CA ALA A 39 -14.63 8.86 10.96
C ALA A 39 -15.22 9.77 12.05
N ALA A 40 -15.18 11.09 11.84
CA ALA A 40 -15.80 12.04 12.76
C ALA A 40 -17.33 11.86 12.84
N GLU A 41 -18.01 11.71 11.70
CA GLU A 41 -19.46 11.48 11.61
C GLU A 41 -19.88 10.14 12.25
N ALA A 42 -19.02 9.13 12.19
CA ALA A 42 -19.21 7.83 12.86
C ALA A 42 -18.98 7.89 14.38
N GLY A 43 -18.59 9.05 14.92
CA GLY A 43 -18.40 9.26 16.36
C GLY A 43 -17.03 8.83 16.90
N VAL A 44 -16.01 8.67 16.03
CA VAL A 44 -14.64 8.31 16.48
C VAL A 44 -14.14 9.32 17.53
N ASN A 45 -14.39 10.62 17.33
CA ASN A 45 -13.96 11.67 18.26
C ASN A 45 -14.64 11.56 19.64
N ASP A 46 -15.87 11.05 19.68
CA ASP A 46 -16.70 10.96 20.88
C ASP A 46 -16.46 9.67 21.68
N LEU A 47 -15.61 8.76 21.19
CA LEU A 47 -15.27 7.52 21.89
C LEU A 47 -14.65 7.83 23.25
N ALA A 48 -15.14 7.16 24.29
CA ALA A 48 -14.55 7.16 25.63
C ALA A 48 -13.98 5.76 25.92
N PRO A 49 -12.74 5.46 25.46
CA PRO A 49 -12.18 4.12 25.65
C PRO A 49 -11.90 3.84 27.13
N ASP A 50 -12.30 2.66 27.60
CA ASP A 50 -12.05 2.17 28.97
C ASP A 50 -10.56 1.86 29.25
N GLY A 51 -9.73 1.93 28.20
CA GLY A 51 -8.29 1.70 28.25
C GLY A 51 -7.73 1.34 26.88
N ARG A 52 -6.46 0.92 26.87
CA ARG A 52 -5.83 0.37 25.67
C ARG A 52 -6.24 -1.10 25.47
N PRO A 53 -6.51 -1.54 24.24
CA PRO A 53 -6.74 -2.94 23.97
C PRO A 53 -5.49 -3.76 24.27
N ARG A 54 -5.68 -5.01 24.71
CA ARG A 54 -4.60 -5.99 24.93
C ARG A 54 -3.94 -6.38 23.60
N ALA A 55 -4.75 -6.57 22.56
CA ALA A 55 -4.31 -6.86 21.20
C ALA A 55 -5.29 -6.28 20.19
N ILE A 56 -4.76 -5.91 19.01
CA ILE A 56 -5.55 -5.57 17.83
C ILE A 56 -5.53 -6.77 16.90
N LEU A 57 -6.71 -7.23 16.51
CA LEU A 57 -6.91 -8.22 15.45
C LEU A 57 -7.39 -7.46 14.20
N ILE A 58 -6.85 -7.76 13.03
CA ILE A 58 -7.30 -7.13 11.80
C ILE A 58 -7.65 -8.14 10.72
N ALA A 59 -8.85 -8.01 10.14
CA ALA A 59 -9.38 -8.87 9.10
C ALA A 59 -9.79 -8.07 7.86
N GLY A 60 -9.54 -8.66 6.70
CA GLY A 60 -9.88 -8.07 5.41
C GLY A 60 -9.19 -8.80 4.26
N PRO A 61 -9.84 -8.94 3.09
CA PRO A 61 -9.23 -9.59 1.95
C PRO A 61 -8.37 -8.65 1.11
N GLY A 62 -7.55 -9.23 0.24
CA GLY A 62 -6.81 -8.49 -0.77
C GLY A 62 -5.58 -7.73 -0.25
N ALA A 63 -4.82 -7.17 -1.18
CA ALA A 63 -3.55 -6.50 -0.90
C ALA A 63 -3.73 -5.22 -0.06
N ALA A 64 -4.80 -4.47 -0.27
CA ALA A 64 -5.08 -3.26 0.51
C ALA A 64 -5.22 -3.58 2.01
N ALA A 65 -6.01 -4.58 2.39
CA ALA A 65 -6.15 -4.99 3.79
C ALA A 65 -4.86 -5.61 4.37
N VAL A 66 -4.04 -6.29 3.55
CA VAL A 66 -2.70 -6.76 3.96
C VAL A 66 -1.84 -5.56 4.32
N CYS A 67 -1.78 -4.57 3.44
CA CYS A 67 -0.98 -3.36 3.62
C CYS A 67 -1.45 -2.56 4.84
N VAL A 68 -2.77 -2.38 5.03
CA VAL A 68 -3.31 -1.74 6.23
C VAL A 68 -2.84 -2.47 7.50
N ALA A 69 -2.96 -3.81 7.55
CA ALA A 69 -2.55 -4.58 8.72
C ALA A 69 -1.06 -4.43 9.04
N ASP A 70 -0.23 -4.44 8.00
CA ASP A 70 1.23 -4.32 8.10
C ASP A 70 1.66 -2.91 8.55
N LEU A 71 1.02 -1.88 7.99
CA LEU A 71 1.22 -0.48 8.38
C LEU A 71 0.81 -0.23 9.84
N LEU A 72 -0.39 -0.68 10.23
CA LEU A 72 -0.84 -0.53 11.61
C LEU A 72 0.04 -1.34 12.58
N GLY A 73 0.51 -2.53 12.16
CA GLY A 73 1.46 -3.32 12.96
C GLY A 73 2.80 -2.64 13.15
N THR A 74 3.27 -1.92 12.14
CA THR A 74 4.52 -1.15 12.22
C THR A 74 4.35 0.09 13.11
N LEU A 75 3.28 0.86 12.90
CA LEU A 75 3.04 2.11 13.63
C LEU A 75 2.62 1.90 15.09
N ALA A 76 1.77 0.91 15.36
CA ALA A 76 1.20 0.67 16.69
C ALA A 76 1.86 -0.50 17.44
N GLY A 77 2.67 -1.34 16.78
CA GLY A 77 3.18 -2.60 17.33
C GLY A 77 4.02 -2.45 18.59
N ALA A 78 4.71 -1.32 18.75
CA ALA A 78 5.46 -1.01 19.97
C ALA A 78 4.55 -0.76 21.19
N ALA A 79 3.31 -0.30 20.96
CA ALA A 79 2.33 0.01 22.00
C ALA A 79 1.31 -1.11 22.22
N CYS A 80 0.90 -1.82 21.16
CA CYS A 80 -0.10 -2.88 21.20
C CYS A 80 0.18 -3.91 20.09
N PRO A 81 0.18 -5.23 20.39
CA PRO A 81 0.32 -6.25 19.36
C PRO A 81 -0.79 -6.16 18.32
N VAL A 82 -0.42 -6.05 17.04
CA VAL A 82 -1.35 -6.08 15.91
C VAL A 82 -1.19 -7.42 15.18
N ILE A 83 -2.28 -8.16 15.05
CA ILE A 83 -2.29 -9.51 14.50
C ILE A 83 -3.26 -9.55 13.33
N ARG A 84 -2.73 -9.76 12.13
CA ARG A 84 -3.54 -10.02 10.94
C ARG A 84 -4.19 -11.40 11.03
N LEU A 85 -5.51 -11.43 10.91
CA LEU A 85 -6.28 -12.66 10.71
C LEU A 85 -6.22 -13.03 9.23
N ALA A 86 -5.39 -14.01 8.89
CA ALA A 86 -5.30 -14.51 7.52
C ALA A 86 -6.62 -15.18 7.10
N PRO A 87 -7.17 -14.87 5.92
CA PRO A 87 -8.35 -15.55 5.44
C PRO A 87 -8.03 -17.03 5.16
N THR A 88 -9.01 -17.88 5.42
CA THR A 88 -9.07 -19.27 4.97
C THR A 88 -10.18 -19.43 3.93
N GLY A 89 -10.19 -20.51 3.18
CA GLY A 89 -11.23 -20.75 2.19
C GLY A 89 -10.76 -21.62 1.02
N VAL A 90 -11.69 -21.92 0.12
CA VAL A 90 -11.44 -22.76 -1.07
C VAL A 90 -11.06 -21.97 -2.33
N ALA A 91 -11.26 -20.65 -2.31
CA ALA A 91 -10.98 -19.76 -3.44
C ALA A 91 -10.73 -18.31 -2.99
N PRO A 92 -9.99 -17.49 -3.76
CA PRO A 92 -9.77 -16.07 -3.50
C PRO A 92 -10.97 -15.21 -3.94
N ALA A 93 -12.18 -15.58 -3.51
CA ALA A 93 -13.43 -14.91 -3.85
C ALA A 93 -14.22 -14.56 -2.59
N ALA A 94 -14.88 -13.40 -2.56
CA ALA A 94 -15.63 -12.88 -1.41
C ALA A 94 -16.51 -13.95 -0.72
N GLY A 95 -17.27 -14.73 -1.50
CA GLY A 95 -18.15 -15.79 -0.98
C GLY A 95 -17.45 -17.01 -0.37
N ALA A 96 -16.16 -17.22 -0.67
CA ALA A 96 -15.37 -18.38 -0.24
C ALA A 96 -14.42 -18.09 0.93
N LEU A 97 -14.12 -16.81 1.20
CA LEU A 97 -13.19 -16.41 2.27
C LEU A 97 -13.86 -16.46 3.64
N ARG A 98 -13.11 -16.92 4.65
CA ARG A 98 -13.53 -17.09 6.03
C ARG A 98 -12.44 -16.62 6.99
N TRP A 99 -12.86 -16.10 8.14
CA TRP A 99 -11.99 -15.69 9.23
C TRP A 99 -12.51 -16.26 10.53
N GLU A 100 -11.59 -16.55 11.44
CA GLU A 100 -11.92 -17.11 12.75
C GLU A 100 -11.21 -16.29 13.83
N LEU A 101 -11.94 -15.96 14.90
CA LEU A 101 -11.33 -15.32 16.06
C LEU A 101 -10.52 -16.36 16.87
N PRO A 102 -9.24 -16.06 17.20
CA PRO A 102 -8.46 -16.89 18.12
C PRO A 102 -9.21 -17.15 19.43
N GLY A 103 -9.08 -18.35 20.00
CA GLY A 103 -9.86 -18.75 21.18
C GLY A 103 -9.65 -17.88 22.43
N TRP A 104 -8.56 -17.12 22.49
CA TRP A 104 -8.25 -16.18 23.57
C TRP A 104 -8.86 -14.78 23.39
N ALA A 105 -9.36 -14.46 22.19
CA ALA A 105 -9.88 -13.15 21.85
C ALA A 105 -11.24 -12.89 22.52
N GLY A 106 -11.40 -11.72 23.16
CA GLY A 106 -12.59 -11.36 23.92
C GLY A 106 -12.67 -9.87 24.23
N SER A 107 -13.26 -9.53 25.38
CA SER A 107 -13.68 -8.15 25.72
C SER A 107 -12.58 -7.13 25.99
N VAL A 108 -11.32 -7.54 25.96
CA VAL A 108 -10.16 -6.64 26.12
C VAL A 108 -9.38 -6.47 24.81
N ASP A 109 -9.86 -7.07 23.72
CA ASP A 109 -9.21 -7.01 22.41
C ASP A 109 -10.08 -6.19 21.43
N LEU A 110 -9.42 -5.60 20.43
CA LEU A 110 -10.07 -4.80 19.39
C LEU A 110 -9.97 -5.53 18.05
N LEU A 111 -11.11 -5.82 17.43
CA LEU A 111 -11.18 -6.32 16.06
C LEU A 111 -11.40 -5.16 15.08
N LEU A 112 -10.46 -4.98 14.16
CA LEU A 112 -10.57 -4.10 13.02
C LEU A 112 -10.96 -4.91 11.79
N ILE A 113 -11.97 -4.45 11.05
CA ILE A 113 -12.35 -5.02 9.75
C ILE A 113 -12.19 -3.94 8.69
N ALA A 114 -11.43 -4.22 7.63
CA ALA A 114 -11.19 -3.30 6.54
C ALA A 114 -11.40 -4.03 5.20
N THR A 115 -12.43 -3.64 4.45
CA THR A 115 -12.70 -4.23 3.13
C THR A 115 -13.28 -3.20 2.16
N PRO A 116 -12.88 -3.23 0.87
CA PRO A 116 -13.50 -2.41 -0.17
C PRO A 116 -14.84 -2.96 -0.69
N ASP A 117 -15.23 -4.19 -0.34
CA ASP A 117 -16.43 -4.87 -0.88
C ASP A 117 -17.54 -4.94 0.18
N GLY A 118 -17.29 -5.57 1.32
CA GLY A 118 -18.25 -5.71 2.41
C GLY A 118 -19.34 -6.78 2.15
N SER A 119 -19.34 -7.45 1.00
CA SER A 119 -20.23 -8.57 0.70
C SER A 119 -19.71 -9.94 1.18
N GLU A 120 -18.51 -10.00 1.75
CA GLU A 120 -17.89 -11.24 2.22
C GLU A 120 -18.65 -11.82 3.43
N PRO A 121 -19.37 -12.96 3.29
CA PRO A 121 -20.16 -13.50 4.39
C PRO A 121 -19.28 -13.90 5.59
N GLY A 122 -18.02 -14.25 5.34
CA GLY A 122 -17.04 -14.57 6.37
C GLY A 122 -16.73 -13.41 7.32
N LEU A 123 -16.81 -12.15 6.86
CA LEU A 123 -16.59 -10.98 7.71
C LEU A 123 -17.82 -10.70 8.59
N SER A 124 -19.04 -10.82 8.06
CA SER A 124 -20.26 -10.71 8.88
C SER A 124 -20.30 -11.78 9.98
N LEU A 125 -19.92 -13.02 9.66
CA LEU A 125 -19.79 -14.09 10.66
C LEU A 125 -18.72 -13.76 11.72
N LEU A 126 -17.62 -13.12 11.32
CA LEU A 126 -16.57 -12.71 12.25
C LEU A 126 -17.08 -11.64 13.24
N VAL A 127 -17.89 -10.68 12.76
CA VAL A 127 -18.57 -9.70 13.63
C VAL A 127 -19.46 -10.40 14.65
N GLU A 128 -20.26 -11.39 14.23
CA GLU A 128 -21.08 -12.16 15.17
C GLU A 128 -20.26 -12.93 16.21
N GLN A 129 -19.11 -13.50 15.80
CA GLN A 129 -18.19 -14.14 16.73
C GLN A 129 -17.66 -13.15 17.77
N ALA A 130 -17.25 -11.96 17.33
CA ALA A 130 -16.75 -10.90 18.20
C ALA A 130 -17.82 -10.46 19.20
N TYR A 131 -19.04 -10.20 18.72
CA TYR A 131 -20.19 -9.83 19.54
C TYR A 131 -20.48 -10.88 20.63
N ARG A 132 -20.51 -12.18 20.27
CA ARG A 132 -20.73 -13.27 21.25
C ARG A 132 -19.63 -13.35 22.32
N ARG A 133 -18.41 -12.92 22.01
CA ARG A 133 -17.25 -12.92 22.93
C ARG A 133 -17.03 -11.57 23.63
N GLY A 134 -17.89 -10.58 23.36
CA GLY A 134 -17.76 -9.22 23.86
C GLY A 134 -16.57 -8.44 23.31
N CYS A 135 -15.94 -8.91 22.23
CA CYS A 135 -14.80 -8.23 21.59
C CYS A 135 -15.29 -6.97 20.88
N THR A 136 -14.61 -5.84 21.12
CA THR A 136 -14.94 -4.56 20.49
C THR A 136 -14.61 -4.64 19.00
N VAL A 137 -15.51 -4.15 18.14
CA VAL A 137 -15.33 -4.17 16.69
C VAL A 137 -15.39 -2.76 16.13
N ALA A 138 -14.47 -2.45 15.22
CA ALA A 138 -14.53 -1.30 14.33
C ALA A 138 -14.38 -1.76 12.88
N ALA A 139 -15.27 -1.32 12.00
CA ALA A 139 -15.30 -1.73 10.60
C ALA A 139 -15.25 -0.54 9.66
N VAL A 140 -14.47 -0.66 8.58
CA VAL A 140 -14.43 0.26 7.44
C VAL A 140 -14.81 -0.52 6.18
N ALA A 141 -15.97 -0.20 5.61
CA ALA A 141 -16.51 -0.87 4.44
C ALA A 141 -17.57 -0.01 3.71
N PRO A 142 -18.01 -0.35 2.48
CA PRO A 142 -19.09 0.36 1.81
C PRO A 142 -20.36 0.44 2.66
N ALA A 143 -21.03 1.61 2.62
CA ALA A 143 -22.16 1.95 3.50
C ALA A 143 -23.39 1.05 3.35
N HIS A 144 -23.57 0.42 2.18
CA HIS A 144 -24.71 -0.41 1.85
C HIS A 144 -24.24 -1.83 1.55
N SER A 145 -23.65 -2.49 2.55
CA SER A 145 -23.08 -3.83 2.43
C SER A 145 -23.58 -4.79 3.52
N PRO A 146 -23.59 -6.11 3.30
CA PRO A 146 -23.89 -7.10 4.34
C PRO A 146 -23.06 -6.92 5.63
N LEU A 147 -21.82 -6.46 5.51
CA LEU A 147 -20.98 -6.15 6.66
C LEU A 147 -21.51 -4.93 7.46
N SER A 148 -22.03 -3.90 6.78
CA SER A 148 -22.63 -2.73 7.45
C SER A 148 -23.86 -3.12 8.29
N GLU A 149 -24.72 -3.99 7.76
CA GLU A 149 -25.88 -4.51 8.49
C GLU A 149 -25.47 -5.33 9.72
N ALA A 150 -24.45 -6.18 9.58
CA ALA A 150 -23.91 -6.97 10.68
C ALA A 150 -23.28 -6.09 11.77
N ALA A 151 -22.54 -5.05 11.39
CA ALA A 151 -21.95 -4.09 12.32
C ALA A 151 -23.02 -3.33 13.12
N VAL A 152 -24.10 -2.89 12.46
CA VAL A 152 -25.25 -2.24 13.12
C VAL A 152 -25.92 -3.20 14.11
N ALA A 153 -26.19 -4.45 13.70
CA ALA A 153 -26.81 -5.44 14.57
C ALA A 153 -25.95 -5.76 15.82
N ALA A 154 -24.63 -5.74 15.67
CA ALA A 154 -23.67 -5.96 16.74
C ALA A 154 -23.30 -4.70 17.54
N HIS A 155 -23.92 -3.54 17.26
CA HIS A 155 -23.58 -2.24 17.87
C HIS A 155 -22.08 -1.89 17.77
N SER A 156 -21.47 -2.29 16.66
CA SER A 156 -20.05 -2.05 16.37
C SER A 156 -19.82 -0.66 15.80
N LEU A 157 -18.62 -0.11 15.99
CA LEU A 157 -18.24 1.13 15.31
C LEU A 157 -18.13 0.84 13.81
N PHE A 158 -18.84 1.60 13.00
CA PHE A 158 -18.84 1.46 11.55
C PHE A 158 -18.53 2.79 10.89
N VAL A 159 -17.49 2.82 10.05
CA VAL A 159 -17.13 3.99 9.26
C VAL A 159 -17.36 3.66 7.78
N PRO A 160 -18.21 4.41 7.06
CA PRO A 160 -18.38 4.24 5.63
C PRO A 160 -17.06 4.44 4.86
N LEU A 161 -16.76 3.52 3.96
CA LEU A 161 -15.60 3.63 3.05
C LEU A 161 -15.69 4.95 2.28
N ALA A 162 -14.61 5.73 2.31
CA ALA A 162 -14.55 6.99 1.59
C ALA A 162 -14.49 6.76 0.08
N THR A 163 -15.42 7.41 -0.62
CA THR A 163 -15.41 7.58 -2.08
C THR A 163 -14.87 8.97 -2.42
N ALA A 164 -14.34 9.12 -3.63
CA ALA A 164 -13.98 10.45 -4.11
C ALA A 164 -15.25 11.24 -4.49
N PRO A 165 -15.26 12.58 -4.33
CA PRO A 165 -16.46 13.41 -4.57
C PRO A 165 -17.06 13.28 -5.98
N TYR A 166 -16.26 12.88 -6.97
CA TYR A 166 -16.65 12.77 -8.37
C TYR A 166 -17.09 11.36 -8.79
N GLU A 167 -17.17 10.40 -7.86
CA GLU A 167 -17.65 9.02 -8.11
C GLU A 167 -19.20 8.90 -8.09
N GLN A 168 -19.94 9.93 -8.53
CA GLN A 168 -21.40 9.88 -8.58
C GLN A 168 -21.92 9.09 -9.79
N ASP A 169 -22.74 8.07 -9.52
CA ASP A 169 -23.76 7.32 -10.30
C ASP A 169 -23.56 6.96 -11.80
N GLU A 170 -22.63 7.53 -12.55
CA GLU A 170 -22.47 7.29 -14.01
C GLU A 170 -21.11 6.67 -14.40
N GLN A 171 -20.17 6.52 -13.46
CA GLN A 171 -18.82 6.01 -13.73
C GLN A 171 -18.63 4.58 -13.19
N PRO A 172 -17.81 3.75 -13.86
CA PRO A 172 -17.49 2.42 -13.37
C PRO A 172 -16.85 2.51 -11.98
N PRO A 173 -17.22 1.63 -11.03
CA PRO A 173 -16.66 1.64 -9.68
C PRO A 173 -15.15 1.49 -9.76
N VAL A 174 -14.43 2.28 -8.94
CA VAL A 174 -12.99 2.15 -8.83
C VAL A 174 -12.63 0.73 -8.43
N ALA A 175 -11.67 0.14 -9.14
CA ALA A 175 -11.25 -1.23 -8.89
C ALA A 175 -10.81 -1.38 -7.42
N ALA A 176 -11.15 -2.50 -6.78
CA ALA A 176 -10.72 -2.79 -5.42
C ALA A 176 -9.18 -2.77 -5.26
N SER A 177 -8.45 -2.97 -6.35
CA SER A 177 -6.99 -2.91 -6.45
C SER A 177 -6.44 -1.49 -6.64
N ALA A 178 -7.30 -0.48 -6.86
CA ALA A 178 -6.84 0.86 -7.14
C ALA A 178 -6.12 1.47 -5.93
N PRO A 179 -5.01 2.19 -6.15
CA PRO A 179 -4.19 2.77 -5.09
C PRO A 179 -4.96 3.55 -4.01
N GLY A 180 -5.91 4.41 -4.40
CA GLY A 180 -6.70 5.23 -3.48
C GLY A 180 -7.57 4.46 -2.50
N VAL A 181 -7.88 3.18 -2.77
CA VAL A 181 -8.65 2.32 -1.86
C VAL A 181 -7.90 2.09 -0.54
N LEU A 182 -6.57 2.01 -0.58
CA LEU A 182 -5.76 1.90 0.63
C LEU A 182 -6.05 3.04 1.61
N TRP A 183 -6.04 4.28 1.11
CA TRP A 183 -6.24 5.47 1.93
C TRP A 183 -7.64 5.57 2.52
N ALA A 184 -8.66 5.13 1.76
CA ALA A 184 -10.03 5.05 2.25
C ALA A 184 -10.20 4.04 3.41
N LEU A 185 -9.41 2.96 3.42
CA LEU A 185 -9.41 1.95 4.47
C LEU A 185 -8.52 2.35 5.67
N LEU A 186 -7.34 2.88 5.40
CA LEU A 186 -6.31 3.17 6.41
C LEU A 186 -6.69 4.38 7.27
N THR A 187 -7.17 5.46 6.65
CA THR A 187 -7.35 6.75 7.33
C THR A 187 -8.30 6.69 8.53
N PRO A 188 -9.49 6.06 8.45
CA PRO A 188 -10.37 5.95 9.62
C PRO A 188 -9.75 5.14 10.76
N LEU A 189 -8.93 4.14 10.42
CA LEU A 189 -8.24 3.34 11.41
C LEU A 189 -7.10 4.11 12.08
N LEU A 190 -6.38 4.96 11.34
CA LEU A 190 -5.40 5.88 11.94
C LEU A 190 -6.08 6.84 12.93
N ALA A 191 -7.20 7.45 12.55
CA ALA A 191 -7.98 8.32 13.44
C ALA A 191 -8.48 7.58 14.69
N LEU A 192 -8.93 6.32 14.52
CA LEU A 192 -9.32 5.46 15.64
C LEU A 192 -8.13 5.16 16.58
N LEU A 193 -6.98 4.77 16.03
CA LEU A 193 -5.79 4.42 16.82
C LEU A 193 -5.18 5.64 17.53
N ASP A 194 -5.26 6.83 16.93
CA ASP A 194 -4.95 8.10 17.58
C ASP A 194 -5.89 8.35 18.77
N ARG A 195 -7.20 8.18 18.56
CA ARG A 195 -8.21 8.38 19.60
C ARG A 195 -7.99 7.52 20.85
N ILE A 196 -7.52 6.28 20.66
CA ILE A 196 -7.20 5.35 21.75
C ILE A 196 -5.72 5.43 22.19
N ALA A 197 -4.99 6.45 21.73
CA ALA A 197 -3.62 6.77 22.10
C ALA A 197 -2.62 5.64 21.86
N LEU A 198 -2.75 4.92 20.74
CA LEU A 198 -1.80 3.90 20.30
C LEU A 198 -0.79 4.45 19.27
N ILE A 199 -1.19 5.43 18.48
CA ILE A 199 -0.32 6.18 17.56
C ILE A 199 -0.57 7.68 17.75
N SER A 200 0.23 8.52 17.10
CA SER A 200 -0.01 9.96 16.99
C SER A 200 -0.39 10.30 15.55
N ALA A 201 -1.68 10.46 15.29
CA ALA A 201 -2.24 10.84 14.00
C ALA A 201 -3.35 11.89 14.20
N PRO A 202 -3.04 13.06 14.78
CA PRO A 202 -4.03 14.11 15.00
C PRO A 202 -4.61 14.57 13.66
N PRO A 203 -5.81 15.17 13.64
CA PRO A 203 -6.47 15.61 12.41
C PRO A 203 -5.57 16.49 11.52
N GLU A 204 -4.77 17.36 12.12
CA GLU A 204 -3.82 18.24 11.44
C GLU A 204 -2.71 17.46 10.70
N GLU A 205 -2.30 16.30 11.23
CA GLU A 205 -1.32 15.44 10.56
C GLU A 205 -1.95 14.68 9.40
N LEU A 206 -3.20 14.24 9.54
CA LEU A 206 -3.97 13.61 8.44
C LEU A 206 -4.26 14.61 7.31
N ASP A 207 -4.49 15.88 7.63
CA ASP A 207 -4.60 16.95 6.63
C ASP A 207 -3.28 17.13 5.86
N LYS A 208 -2.13 17.13 6.53
CA LYS A 208 -0.81 17.17 5.86
C LYS A 208 -0.57 15.94 4.99
N VAL A 209 -1.02 14.76 5.42
CA VAL A 209 -0.97 13.54 4.59
C VAL A 209 -1.78 13.75 3.31
N ALA A 210 -3.00 14.28 3.42
CA ALA A 210 -3.83 14.58 2.25
C ALA A 210 -3.17 15.60 1.31
N ASP A 211 -2.63 16.69 1.84
CA ASP A 211 -1.91 17.71 1.06
C ASP A 211 -0.67 17.13 0.36
N ARG A 212 0.07 16.24 1.04
CA ARG A 212 1.22 15.55 0.46
C ARG A 212 0.82 14.62 -0.68
N LEU A 213 -0.26 13.88 -0.52
CA LEU A 213 -0.79 13.00 -1.57
C LEU A 213 -1.20 13.80 -2.81
N ASP A 214 -1.82 14.98 -2.62
CA ASP A 214 -2.18 15.88 -3.73
C ASP A 214 -0.92 16.41 -4.46
N GLN A 215 0.12 16.81 -3.72
CA GLN A 215 1.41 17.24 -4.30
C GLN A 215 2.07 16.12 -5.12
N VAL A 216 2.03 14.88 -4.63
CA VAL A 216 2.54 13.73 -5.38
C VAL A 216 1.69 13.48 -6.61
N ALA A 217 0.36 13.59 -6.53
CA ALA A 217 -0.53 13.46 -7.68
C ALA A 217 -0.26 14.50 -8.77
N GLU A 218 0.02 15.76 -8.38
CA GLU A 218 0.42 16.82 -9.31
C GLU A 218 1.76 16.51 -9.99
N ARG A 219 2.77 16.05 -9.23
CA ARG A 219 4.11 15.70 -9.74
C ARG A 219 4.13 14.42 -10.59
N CYS A 220 3.30 13.44 -10.24
CA CYS A 220 3.24 12.13 -10.87
C CYS A 220 2.13 12.03 -11.91
N GLY A 221 1.35 13.09 -12.16
CA GLY A 221 0.20 13.06 -13.05
C GLY A 221 0.53 12.75 -14.52
N PRO A 222 -0.44 12.23 -15.31
CA PRO A 222 -0.19 11.77 -16.68
C PRO A 222 0.20 12.89 -17.64
N ALA A 223 -0.21 14.13 -17.37
CA ALA A 223 0.16 15.30 -18.17
C ALA A 223 1.61 15.78 -17.93
N VAL A 224 2.27 15.32 -16.85
CA VAL A 224 3.65 15.67 -16.55
C VAL A 224 4.58 14.85 -17.45
N ALA A 225 5.54 15.53 -18.09
CA ALA A 225 6.51 14.91 -18.97
C ALA A 225 7.39 13.90 -18.21
N THR A 226 7.75 12.79 -18.87
CA THR A 226 8.43 11.64 -18.25
C THR A 226 9.69 12.03 -17.47
N TYR A 227 10.55 12.88 -18.05
CA TYR A 227 11.80 13.30 -17.42
C TYR A 227 11.64 14.09 -16.11
N SER A 228 10.46 14.66 -15.87
CA SER A 228 10.11 15.42 -14.65
C SER A 228 9.15 14.65 -13.72
N ASN A 229 8.68 13.48 -14.17
CA ASN A 229 7.73 12.65 -13.45
C ASN A 229 8.47 11.46 -12.82
N PRO A 230 8.64 11.44 -11.48
CA PRO A 230 9.41 10.39 -10.83
C PRO A 230 8.76 9.01 -10.99
N ALA A 231 7.44 8.94 -11.04
CA ALA A 231 6.73 7.67 -11.21
C ALA A 231 6.86 7.10 -12.63
N LYS A 232 6.77 7.93 -13.68
CA LYS A 232 7.02 7.49 -15.06
C LYS A 232 8.47 7.08 -15.27
N THR A 233 9.40 7.86 -14.71
CA THR A 233 10.84 7.52 -14.73
C THR A 233 11.07 6.16 -14.08
N LEU A 234 10.55 5.95 -12.87
CA LEU A 234 10.68 4.67 -12.18
C LEU A 234 10.01 3.53 -12.95
N ALA A 235 8.83 3.74 -13.54
CA ALA A 235 8.17 2.72 -14.36
C ALA A 235 9.01 2.30 -15.57
N ALA A 236 9.59 3.25 -16.30
CA ALA A 236 10.49 2.98 -17.43
C ALA A 236 11.74 2.22 -16.97
N GLU A 237 12.33 2.61 -15.85
CA GLU A 237 13.49 1.93 -15.26
C GLU A 237 13.21 0.48 -14.83
N LEU A 238 11.95 0.15 -14.52
CA LEU A 238 11.55 -1.19 -14.08
C LEU A 238 11.02 -2.08 -15.23
N ALA A 239 10.80 -1.52 -16.42
CA ALA A 239 10.17 -2.18 -17.57
C ALA A 239 10.71 -3.59 -17.88
N ASP A 240 12.02 -3.77 -17.87
CA ASP A 240 12.69 -5.01 -18.25
C ASP A 240 13.71 -5.47 -17.19
N THR A 241 13.40 -5.21 -15.92
CA THR A 241 14.27 -5.58 -14.79
C THR A 241 13.52 -6.45 -13.77
N LEU A 242 14.28 -7.10 -12.88
CA LEU A 242 13.78 -7.65 -11.63
C LEU A 242 13.96 -6.59 -10.53
N PRO A 243 12.88 -5.95 -10.05
CA PRO A 243 12.95 -5.00 -8.94
C PRO A 243 13.38 -5.71 -7.65
N VAL A 244 14.47 -5.22 -7.06
CA VAL A 244 14.95 -5.59 -5.72
C VAL A 244 14.71 -4.39 -4.81
N ILE A 245 13.60 -4.42 -4.10
CA ILE A 245 13.14 -3.31 -3.26
C ILE A 245 13.82 -3.42 -1.90
N TRP A 246 14.72 -2.49 -1.62
CA TRP A 246 15.33 -2.31 -0.31
C TRP A 246 14.63 -1.20 0.43
N THR A 247 14.34 -1.42 1.70
CA THR A 247 13.65 -0.45 2.55
C THR A 247 14.51 -0.11 3.75
N GLU A 248 14.55 1.17 4.12
CA GLU A 248 15.21 1.65 5.35
C GLU A 248 14.33 2.69 5.98
N GLY A 249 14.09 2.57 7.28
CA GLY A 249 13.20 3.48 7.98
C GLY A 249 12.24 2.80 8.93
N THR A 250 11.54 3.58 9.74
CA THR A 250 10.56 3.06 10.71
C THR A 250 9.33 2.50 9.99
N SER A 251 8.92 3.12 8.89
CA SER A 251 7.66 2.87 8.18
C SER A 251 7.85 2.42 6.73
N ALA A 252 9.08 2.45 6.21
CA ALA A 252 9.39 2.13 4.81
C ALA A 252 9.17 0.64 4.44
N GLY A 253 9.34 -0.29 5.37
CA GLY A 253 9.18 -1.74 5.13
C GLY A 253 7.82 -2.12 4.51
N PRO A 254 6.70 -1.77 5.17
CA PRO A 254 5.36 -1.95 4.59
C PRO A 254 5.14 -1.26 3.24
N ALA A 255 5.73 -0.08 3.01
CA ALA A 255 5.64 0.60 1.72
C ALA A 255 6.33 -0.21 0.60
N GLY A 256 7.49 -0.81 0.87
CA GLY A 256 8.17 -1.70 -0.07
C GLY A 256 7.38 -2.99 -0.36
N ARG A 257 6.79 -3.60 0.68
CA ARG A 257 5.92 -4.78 0.51
C ARG A 257 4.66 -4.47 -0.29
N ARG A 258 4.05 -3.30 -0.06
CA ARG A 258 2.95 -2.81 -0.90
C ARG A 258 3.39 -2.63 -2.35
N PHE A 259 4.54 -2.00 -2.58
CA PHE A 259 5.01 -1.76 -3.94
C PHE A 259 5.23 -3.06 -4.70
N ALA A 260 5.86 -4.07 -4.08
CA ALA A 260 5.98 -5.39 -4.68
C ALA A 260 4.62 -6.06 -4.96
N ALA A 261 3.67 -5.94 -4.04
CA ALA A 261 2.32 -6.44 -4.25
C ALA A 261 1.62 -5.72 -5.43
N ALA A 262 1.77 -4.40 -5.54
CA ALA A 262 1.20 -3.61 -6.64
C ALA A 262 1.84 -3.95 -7.99
N LEU A 263 3.16 -4.18 -8.04
CA LEU A 263 3.84 -4.65 -9.25
C LEU A 263 3.31 -6.02 -9.71
N ALA A 264 3.09 -6.94 -8.76
CA ALA A 264 2.53 -8.26 -9.06
C ALA A 264 1.05 -8.20 -9.47
N GLU A 265 0.24 -7.42 -8.76
CA GLU A 265 -1.21 -7.34 -8.94
C GLU A 265 -1.61 -6.53 -10.18
N LEU A 266 -0.93 -5.41 -10.45
CA LEU A 266 -1.28 -4.49 -11.52
C LEU A 266 -0.51 -4.77 -12.80
N ALA A 267 0.81 -4.96 -12.70
CA ALA A 267 1.70 -5.12 -13.86
C ALA A 267 2.08 -6.58 -14.15
N GLY A 268 1.70 -7.54 -13.29
CA GLY A 268 2.09 -8.94 -13.43
C GLY A 268 3.61 -9.15 -13.27
N ARG A 269 4.31 -8.25 -12.59
CA ARG A 269 5.77 -8.27 -12.44
C ARG A 269 6.19 -8.80 -11.05
N PRO A 270 7.14 -9.75 -10.99
CA PRO A 270 7.71 -10.15 -9.71
C PRO A 270 8.60 -9.05 -9.15
N ALA A 271 8.73 -8.98 -7.83
CA ALA A 271 9.70 -8.14 -7.13
C ALA A 271 10.13 -8.83 -5.84
N LEU A 272 11.37 -8.58 -5.42
CA LEU A 272 11.89 -9.01 -4.12
C LEU A 272 11.88 -7.82 -3.17
N VAL A 273 11.59 -8.06 -1.89
CA VAL A 273 11.56 -7.01 -0.86
C VAL A 273 12.35 -7.48 0.35
N ALA A 274 13.23 -6.63 0.86
CA ALA A 274 13.92 -6.84 2.12
C ALA A 274 14.21 -5.51 2.83
N GLU A 275 14.36 -5.57 4.15
CA GLU A 275 14.67 -4.42 5.00
C GLU A 275 16.19 -4.34 5.24
N LEU A 276 16.74 -3.14 5.20
CA LEU A 276 18.14 -2.89 5.52
C LEU A 276 18.36 -2.91 7.04
N PRO A 277 19.50 -3.41 7.54
CA PRO A 277 20.69 -3.86 6.78
C PRO A 277 20.67 -5.33 6.30
N GLU A 278 19.75 -6.16 6.77
CA GLU A 278 19.72 -7.61 6.49
C GLU A 278 19.62 -7.92 4.99
N ALA A 279 18.91 -7.07 4.23
CA ALA A 279 18.80 -7.16 2.79
C ALA A 279 20.15 -7.24 2.05
N LEU A 280 21.21 -6.63 2.62
CA LEU A 280 22.55 -6.67 2.03
C LEU A 280 23.11 -8.10 2.01
N ALA A 281 22.91 -8.84 3.09
CA ALA A 281 23.35 -10.24 3.17
C ALA A 281 22.44 -11.16 2.37
N GLU A 282 21.12 -10.96 2.46
CA GLU A 282 20.11 -11.79 1.79
C GLU A 282 20.21 -11.72 0.25
N HIS A 283 20.48 -10.54 -0.30
CA HIS A 283 20.51 -10.31 -1.75
C HIS A 283 21.92 -10.26 -2.34
N ASN A 284 23.00 -10.37 -1.56
CA ASN A 284 24.36 -10.35 -2.12
C ASN A 284 24.59 -11.46 -3.17
N ALA A 285 24.17 -12.69 -2.89
CA ALA A 285 24.33 -13.79 -3.85
C ALA A 285 23.46 -13.62 -5.11
N LEU A 286 22.31 -12.95 -4.98
CA LEU A 286 21.44 -12.60 -6.11
C LEU A 286 22.14 -11.58 -7.02
N LEU A 287 22.70 -10.52 -6.42
CA LEU A 287 23.39 -9.44 -7.12
C LEU A 287 24.74 -9.87 -7.70
N ALA A 288 25.41 -10.86 -7.11
CA ALA A 288 26.62 -11.47 -7.67
C ALA A 288 26.34 -12.56 -8.72
N GLY A 289 25.06 -12.89 -8.94
CA GLY A 289 24.61 -14.03 -9.73
C GLY A 289 24.24 -13.68 -11.17
N PRO A 290 23.45 -14.54 -11.84
CA PRO A 290 23.02 -14.35 -13.24
C PRO A 290 22.16 -13.09 -13.50
N LEU A 291 21.68 -12.45 -12.43
CA LEU A 291 20.87 -11.24 -12.51
C LEU A 291 21.73 -9.97 -12.36
N ALA A 292 23.03 -10.10 -12.10
CA ALA A 292 23.95 -8.96 -12.10
C ALA A 292 23.99 -8.34 -13.50
N ALA A 293 24.02 -7.01 -13.59
CA ALA A 293 24.22 -6.34 -14.89
C ALA A 293 25.57 -6.74 -15.53
N SER A 294 26.55 -7.11 -14.71
CA SER A 294 27.87 -7.60 -15.13
C SER A 294 27.92 -9.10 -15.45
N ALA A 295 26.80 -9.83 -15.37
CA ALA A 295 26.78 -11.28 -15.51
C ALA A 295 27.14 -11.77 -16.93
N ASP A 296 27.00 -10.90 -17.94
CA ASP A 296 27.32 -11.21 -19.33
C ASP A 296 28.32 -10.16 -19.90
N PRO A 297 29.63 -10.41 -19.84
CA PRO A 297 30.64 -9.47 -20.31
C PRO A 297 30.61 -9.21 -21.82
N ASP A 298 29.95 -10.08 -22.59
CA ASP A 298 29.79 -9.94 -24.04
C ASP A 298 28.47 -9.23 -24.42
N ASP A 299 27.62 -8.88 -23.45
CA ASP A 299 26.27 -8.32 -23.66
C ASP A 299 26.28 -7.02 -24.47
N PHE A 300 27.34 -6.22 -24.34
CA PHE A 300 27.55 -5.01 -25.13
C PHE A 300 27.86 -5.29 -26.62
N PHE A 301 28.44 -6.45 -26.92
CA PHE A 301 28.83 -6.85 -28.28
C PHE A 301 27.82 -7.80 -28.93
N ARG A 302 26.80 -8.26 -28.19
CA ARG A 302 25.76 -9.16 -28.72
C ARG A 302 24.76 -8.43 -29.61
N ASP A 303 24.52 -9.00 -30.78
CA ASP A 303 23.46 -8.57 -31.69
C ASP A 303 22.12 -9.17 -31.23
N ARG A 304 21.30 -8.36 -30.55
CA ARG A 304 20.06 -8.81 -29.88
C ARG A 304 18.82 -8.79 -30.76
N VAL A 305 18.97 -8.81 -32.09
CA VAL A 305 17.82 -8.74 -33.01
C VAL A 305 16.89 -9.96 -32.86
N GLU A 306 17.41 -11.12 -32.44
CA GLU A 306 16.63 -12.37 -32.32
C GLU A 306 16.59 -12.97 -30.90
N GLU A 307 17.29 -12.38 -29.92
CA GLU A 307 17.37 -12.91 -28.54
C GLU A 307 16.49 -12.11 -27.56
N PRO A 308 15.74 -12.78 -26.66
CA PRO A 308 15.01 -12.08 -25.61
C PRO A 308 15.98 -11.36 -24.67
N PRO A 309 15.66 -10.13 -24.22
CA PRO A 309 16.53 -9.40 -23.30
C PRO A 309 16.73 -10.19 -22.01
N ALA A 310 17.98 -10.29 -21.57
CA ALA A 310 18.32 -10.88 -20.28
C ALA A 310 17.72 -10.01 -19.16
N LEU A 311 17.08 -10.67 -18.18
CA LEU A 311 16.51 -10.01 -17.02
C LEU A 311 17.63 -9.67 -16.04
N HIS A 312 17.79 -8.39 -15.70
CA HIS A 312 18.78 -7.94 -14.72
C HIS A 312 18.10 -7.40 -13.47
N ALA A 313 18.75 -7.53 -12.32
CA ALA A 313 18.31 -6.91 -11.09
C ALA A 313 18.43 -5.39 -11.18
N ARG A 314 17.46 -4.68 -10.61
CA ARG A 314 17.54 -3.24 -10.35
C ARG A 314 17.15 -2.99 -8.90
N VAL A 315 18.02 -2.33 -8.15
CA VAL A 315 17.71 -1.95 -6.77
C VAL A 315 16.77 -0.75 -6.78
N VAL A 316 15.69 -0.82 -6.00
CA VAL A 316 14.85 0.32 -5.66
C VAL A 316 14.94 0.54 -4.16
N LEU A 317 15.64 1.59 -3.76
CA LEU A 317 15.86 1.92 -2.36
C LEU A 317 14.80 2.94 -1.90
N LEU A 318 13.86 2.47 -1.10
CA LEU A 318 12.82 3.27 -0.46
C LEU A 318 13.27 3.64 0.96
N ARG A 319 13.35 4.93 1.25
CA ARG A 319 13.85 5.39 2.54
C ARG A 319 12.87 6.36 3.14
N ASP A 320 12.42 6.12 4.36
CA ASP A 320 12.02 7.25 5.20
C ASP A 320 13.27 7.78 5.91
N ARG A 321 13.22 8.98 6.51
CA ARG A 321 14.39 9.54 7.16
C ARG A 321 14.63 8.79 8.49
N PRO A 322 15.68 7.95 8.62
CA PRO A 322 15.85 7.12 9.80
C PRO A 322 16.15 7.98 11.03
N ILE A 323 15.47 7.68 12.13
CA ILE A 323 15.68 8.36 13.41
C ILE A 323 17.09 8.05 13.91
N GLY A 324 17.86 9.10 14.24
CA GLY A 324 19.19 8.95 14.85
C GLY A 324 20.37 8.86 13.86
N GLY A 325 20.13 9.00 12.55
CA GLY A 325 21.18 9.20 11.55
C GLY A 325 22.06 7.99 11.24
N LEU A 326 21.79 6.83 11.86
CA LEU A 326 22.39 5.56 11.48
C LEU A 326 21.68 5.04 10.23
N THR A 327 22.44 4.86 9.15
CA THR A 327 21.92 4.44 7.85
C THR A 327 22.85 3.41 7.22
N ALA A 328 22.25 2.36 6.67
CA ALA A 328 22.87 1.34 5.82
C ALA A 328 22.85 1.75 4.34
N ALA A 329 22.21 2.86 3.96
CA ALA A 329 22.15 3.32 2.57
C ALA A 329 23.51 3.49 1.89
N PRO A 330 24.59 3.99 2.54
CA PRO A 330 25.92 3.99 1.94
C PRO A 330 26.42 2.58 1.59
N SER A 331 26.23 1.61 2.48
CA SER A 331 26.60 0.21 2.23
C SER A 331 25.71 -0.46 1.18
N ALA A 332 24.44 -0.07 1.08
CA ALA A 332 23.54 -0.48 0.02
C ALA A 332 24.03 0.01 -1.35
N ARG A 333 24.39 1.30 -1.47
CA ARG A 333 24.98 1.86 -2.69
C ARG A 333 26.30 1.19 -3.05
N GLU A 334 27.17 0.95 -2.06
CA GLU A 334 28.44 0.26 -2.26
C GLU A 334 28.23 -1.17 -2.77
N LEU A 335 27.30 -1.92 -2.19
CA LEU A 335 26.97 -3.28 -2.62
C LEU A 335 26.42 -3.30 -4.06
N ALA A 336 25.46 -2.43 -4.36
CA ALA A 336 24.89 -2.32 -5.70
C ALA A 336 25.98 -1.96 -6.74
N LEU A 337 26.83 -0.97 -6.42
CA LEU A 337 27.95 -0.56 -7.26
C LEU A 337 28.97 -1.69 -7.46
N SER A 338 29.26 -2.48 -6.42
CA SER A 338 30.23 -3.59 -6.50
C SER A 338 29.83 -4.70 -7.46
N HIS A 339 28.54 -4.77 -7.82
CA HIS A 339 27.95 -5.72 -8.76
C HIS A 339 27.34 -5.03 -9.99
N ASP A 340 27.75 -3.80 -10.28
CA ASP A 340 27.25 -2.96 -11.38
C ASP A 340 25.70 -2.88 -11.47
N THR A 341 25.01 -3.05 -10.34
CA THR A 341 23.55 -3.09 -10.29
C THR A 341 23.00 -1.67 -10.22
N PRO A 342 22.13 -1.24 -11.17
CA PRO A 342 21.52 0.07 -11.14
C PRO A 342 20.67 0.27 -9.88
N ILE A 343 20.68 1.50 -9.34
CA ILE A 343 19.91 1.88 -8.17
C ILE A 343 19.00 3.09 -8.47
N SER A 344 17.72 2.95 -8.15
CA SER A 344 16.77 4.06 -8.07
C SER A 344 16.49 4.34 -6.60
N GLU A 345 16.56 5.61 -6.19
CA GLU A 345 16.31 5.99 -4.80
C GLU A 345 15.07 6.87 -4.71
N LEU A 346 14.17 6.52 -3.79
CA LEU A 346 13.04 7.35 -3.40
C LEU A 346 13.25 7.80 -1.97
N GLU A 347 13.53 9.09 -1.82
CA GLU A 347 13.63 9.78 -0.53
C GLU A 347 12.54 10.86 -0.50
N PRO A 348 11.56 10.77 0.41
CA PRO A 348 10.48 11.73 0.52
C PRO A 348 11.02 13.07 1.04
N GLU A 349 10.32 14.16 0.73
CA GLU A 349 10.67 15.46 1.29
C GLU A 349 10.41 15.48 2.81
N GLU A 350 10.88 16.54 3.47
CA GLU A 350 10.75 16.64 4.92
C GLU A 350 9.28 16.63 5.39
N GLY A 351 9.00 15.83 6.41
CA GLY A 351 7.68 15.65 6.97
C GLY A 351 7.68 14.73 8.19
N GLY A 352 6.51 14.60 8.84
CA GLY A 352 6.29 13.58 9.85
C GLY A 352 6.22 12.18 9.24
N GLU A 353 6.29 11.15 10.10
CA GLU A 353 6.35 9.73 9.70
C GLU A 353 5.23 9.34 8.73
N LEU A 354 3.97 9.74 9.02
CA LEU A 354 2.82 9.45 8.17
C LEU A 354 2.89 10.17 6.81
N VAL A 355 3.42 11.40 6.80
CA VAL A 355 3.57 12.21 5.58
C VAL A 355 4.64 11.62 4.66
N THR A 356 5.79 11.24 5.21
CA THR A 356 6.88 10.60 4.45
C THR A 356 6.46 9.24 3.89
N LEU A 357 5.73 8.46 4.70
CA LEU A 357 5.17 7.19 4.28
C LEU A 357 4.16 7.38 3.13
N ALA A 358 3.30 8.39 3.23
CA ALA A 358 2.32 8.69 2.20
C ALA A 358 2.97 9.03 0.86
N GLU A 359 4.06 9.80 0.86
CA GLU A 359 4.80 10.13 -0.36
C GLU A 359 5.44 8.89 -1.00
N LEU A 360 6.07 8.01 -0.20
CA LEU A 360 6.65 6.76 -0.71
C LEU A 360 5.58 5.87 -1.35
N ILE A 361 4.45 5.66 -0.65
CA ILE A 361 3.34 4.84 -1.14
C ILE A 361 2.74 5.43 -2.43
N ALA A 362 2.43 6.73 -2.45
CA ALA A 362 1.80 7.34 -3.61
C ALA A 362 2.72 7.32 -4.83
N THR A 363 4.01 7.62 -4.67
CA THR A 363 4.97 7.61 -5.78
C THR A 363 5.12 6.21 -6.37
N THR A 364 5.23 5.19 -5.50
CA THR A 364 5.37 3.80 -5.94
C THR A 364 4.08 3.21 -6.53
N ASP A 365 2.91 3.62 -6.01
CA ASP A 365 1.62 3.28 -6.59
C ASP A 365 1.46 3.85 -8.01
N PHE A 366 1.81 5.13 -8.24
CA PHE A 366 1.81 5.69 -9.60
C PHE A 366 2.78 4.95 -10.52
N ALA A 367 3.98 4.59 -10.04
CA ALA A 367 4.95 3.85 -10.84
C ALA A 367 4.44 2.47 -11.25
N ALA A 368 3.80 1.74 -10.33
CA ALA A 368 3.18 0.45 -10.62
C ALA A 368 2.04 0.57 -11.64
N VAL A 369 1.22 1.63 -11.55
CA VAL A 369 0.16 1.91 -12.52
C VAL A 369 0.73 2.23 -13.90
N TYR A 370 1.73 3.11 -14.00
CA TYR A 370 2.37 3.41 -15.28
C TYR A 370 3.00 2.17 -15.93
N LEU A 371 3.67 1.35 -15.13
CA LEU A 371 4.24 0.09 -15.61
C LEU A 371 3.16 -0.88 -16.12
N ALA A 372 2.03 -0.98 -15.43
CA ALA A 372 0.89 -1.79 -15.88
C ALA A 372 0.31 -1.30 -17.21
N LEU A 373 0.06 0.02 -17.33
CA LEU A 373 -0.48 0.62 -18.54
C LEU A 373 0.47 0.46 -19.73
N ALA A 374 1.75 0.75 -19.55
CA ALA A 374 2.75 0.68 -20.61
C ALA A 374 3.16 -0.76 -20.99
N SER A 375 2.83 -1.76 -20.17
CA SER A 375 2.99 -3.18 -20.50
C SER A 375 1.72 -3.85 -21.05
N GLY A 376 0.58 -3.14 -21.07
CA GLY A 376 -0.70 -3.65 -21.58
C GLY A 376 -1.35 -4.71 -20.67
N ALA A 377 -1.09 -4.67 -19.36
CA ALA A 377 -1.57 -5.63 -18.36
C ALA A 377 -3.02 -5.39 -17.87
#